data_AF-A0A7V8X312-F1
#
_entry.id   AF-A0A7V8X312-F1
#
_cell.length_a   1.000
_cell.length_b   1.000
_cell.length_c   1.000
_cell.angle_alpha   90.00
_cell.angle_beta   90.00
_cell.angle_gamma   90.00
#
_symmetry.space_group_name_H-M   'P 1'
#
loop_
_entity.id
_entity.type
_entity.pdbx_description
1 polymer ?
#
loop_
_entity_poly.entity_id
_entity_poly.type
_entity_poly.pdbx_seq_one_letter_code
_entity_poly.pdbx_strand_id
1 'polypeptide(L)'
;MPERKDFLTVEEVMAHLRVGRTFVYEQARLYLRTGGAQGLPCRKFGRLLRFPTAQLEAMAGAPLVEPDPVVVELDAVRRAKDTAPPPSAPPVTPRRATGTEQSSLFPD
;
A
#
# COMPACT_ATOMS: atom_id res chain seq x y z
N MET A 1 -6.83 -17.57 -25.61
CA MET A 1 -7.03 -16.11 -25.65
C MET A 1 -7.28 -15.68 -24.22
N PRO A 2 -6.44 -14.82 -23.61
CA PRO A 2 -6.72 -14.34 -22.25
C PRO A 2 -8.06 -13.61 -22.24
N GLU A 3 -8.88 -13.92 -21.25
CA GLU A 3 -10.21 -13.33 -21.08
C GLU A 3 -10.05 -11.91 -20.54
N ARG A 4 -10.29 -10.91 -21.40
CA ARG A 4 -10.11 -9.51 -21.02
C ARG A 4 -11.26 -9.07 -20.13
N LYS A 5 -10.95 -8.71 -18.89
CA LYS A 5 -11.91 -8.13 -17.94
C LYS A 5 -12.25 -6.69 -18.33
N ASP A 6 -13.52 -6.32 -18.25
CA ASP A 6 -13.96 -4.93 -18.50
C ASP A 6 -13.58 -3.98 -17.36
N PHE A 7 -13.53 -4.50 -16.13
CA PHE A 7 -13.24 -3.73 -14.93
C PHE A 7 -12.20 -4.43 -14.06
N LEU A 8 -11.16 -3.68 -13.72
CA LEU A 8 -10.13 -4.11 -12.78
C LEU A 8 -10.46 -3.62 -11.36
N THR A 9 -10.01 -4.38 -10.39
CA THR A 9 -9.94 -4.01 -8.97
C THR A 9 -8.66 -3.22 -8.68
N VAL A 10 -8.58 -2.64 -7.47
CA VAL A 10 -7.37 -1.95 -7.01
C VAL A 10 -6.14 -2.86 -7.08
N GLU A 11 -6.28 -4.14 -6.74
CA GLU A 11 -5.17 -5.10 -6.70
C GLU A 11 -4.67 -5.48 -8.08
N GLU A 12 -5.60 -5.72 -9.01
CA GLU A 12 -5.26 -5.98 -10.40
C GLU A 12 -4.54 -4.76 -11.01
N VAL A 13 -5.03 -3.54 -10.76
CA VAL A 13 -4.36 -2.32 -11.22
C VAL A 13 -2.95 -2.17 -10.64
N MET A 14 -2.76 -2.48 -9.36
CA MET A 14 -1.43 -2.49 -8.76
C MET A 14 -0.50 -3.49 -9.44
N ALA A 15 -1.00 -4.67 -9.80
CA ALA A 15 -0.21 -5.69 -10.49
C ALA A 15 0.16 -5.23 -11.91
N HIS A 16 -0.80 -4.67 -12.67
CA HIS A 16 -0.57 -4.20 -14.03
C HIS A 16 0.37 -2.99 -14.09
N LEU A 17 0.20 -2.01 -13.20
CA LEU A 17 1.00 -0.77 -13.22
C LEU A 17 2.23 -0.84 -12.31
N ARG A 18 2.39 -1.91 -11.52
CA ARG A 18 3.45 -2.11 -10.51
C ARG A 18 3.57 -1.00 -9.48
N VAL A 19 2.43 -0.45 -9.08
CA VAL A 19 2.34 0.63 -8.07
C VAL A 19 1.86 0.11 -6.72
N GLY A 20 2.02 0.92 -5.67
CA GLY A 20 1.51 0.63 -4.32
C GLY A 20 0.04 1.01 -4.14
N ARG A 21 -0.61 0.46 -3.10
CA ARG A 21 -2.03 0.75 -2.78
C ARG A 21 -2.27 2.24 -2.59
N THR A 22 -1.38 2.92 -1.86
CA THR A 22 -1.50 4.36 -1.56
C THR A 22 -1.58 5.19 -2.83
N PHE A 23 -0.67 4.96 -3.77
CA PHE A 23 -0.64 5.66 -5.05
C PHE A 23 -1.94 5.46 -5.85
N VAL A 24 -2.45 4.21 -5.91
CA VAL A 24 -3.72 3.93 -6.62
C VAL A 24 -4.88 4.68 -5.98
N TYR A 25 -4.97 4.70 -4.64
CA TYR A 25 -6.04 5.42 -3.96
C TYR A 25 -5.93 6.94 -4.10
N GLU A 26 -4.72 7.49 -4.11
CA GLU A 26 -4.49 8.91 -4.31
C GLU A 26 -4.91 9.33 -5.72
N GLN A 27 -4.47 8.58 -6.73
CA GLN A 27 -4.82 8.87 -8.13
C GLN A 27 -6.28 8.62 -8.44
N ALA A 28 -6.92 7.62 -7.83
CA ALA A 28 -8.35 7.43 -7.93
C ALA A 28 -9.13 8.60 -7.29
N ARG A 29 -8.68 9.07 -6.10
CA ARG A 29 -9.27 10.26 -5.46
C ARG A 29 -9.09 11.50 -6.33
N LEU A 30 -7.92 11.70 -6.94
CA LEU A 30 -7.66 12.80 -7.85
C LEU A 30 -8.60 12.76 -9.06
N TYR A 31 -8.80 11.59 -9.66
CA TYR A 31 -9.72 11.40 -10.79
C TYR A 31 -11.15 11.76 -10.43
N LEU A 32 -11.64 11.27 -9.29
CA LEU A 32 -12.98 11.60 -8.84
C LEU A 32 -13.15 13.08 -8.48
N ARG A 33 -12.15 13.70 -7.85
CA ARG A 33 -12.19 15.13 -7.49
C ARG A 33 -12.15 16.05 -8.71
N THR A 34 -11.41 15.66 -9.74
CA THR A 34 -11.21 16.48 -10.95
C THR A 34 -12.25 16.19 -12.04
N GLY A 35 -13.24 15.34 -11.77
CA GLY A 35 -14.24 14.95 -12.77
C GLY A 35 -13.65 14.15 -13.93
N GLY A 36 -12.50 13.49 -13.70
CA GLY A 36 -11.82 12.66 -14.69
C GLY A 36 -10.75 13.34 -15.53
N ALA A 37 -10.36 14.58 -15.18
CA ALA A 37 -9.31 15.30 -15.91
C ALA A 37 -7.88 14.82 -15.56
N GLN A 38 -7.65 14.35 -14.33
CA GLN A 38 -6.33 13.93 -13.87
C GLN A 38 -6.40 12.71 -12.96
N GLY A 39 -5.34 11.90 -12.91
CA GLY A 39 -5.27 10.71 -12.06
C GLY A 39 -5.65 9.43 -12.78
N LEU A 40 -5.98 8.40 -12.01
CA LEU A 40 -6.25 7.07 -12.56
C LEU A 40 -7.75 6.91 -12.87
N PRO A 41 -8.12 6.53 -14.11
CA PRO A 41 -9.52 6.39 -14.49
C PRO A 41 -10.22 5.33 -13.64
N CYS A 42 -11.20 5.76 -12.86
CA CYS A 42 -11.94 4.91 -11.95
C CYS A 42 -13.41 5.29 -11.87
N ARG A 43 -14.25 4.30 -11.55
CA ARG A 43 -15.67 4.46 -11.26
C ARG A 43 -15.98 3.89 -9.88
N LYS A 44 -16.79 4.63 -9.14
CA LYS A 44 -17.37 4.15 -7.88
C LYS A 44 -18.67 3.42 -8.14
N PHE A 45 -18.74 2.20 -7.63
CA PHE A 45 -19.96 1.40 -7.56
C PHE A 45 -20.34 1.27 -6.08
N GLY A 46 -21.04 2.27 -5.56
CA GLY A 46 -21.31 2.40 -4.13
C GLY A 46 -20.02 2.52 -3.32
N ARG A 47 -19.70 1.48 -2.53
CA ARG A 47 -18.47 1.41 -1.71
C ARG A 47 -17.27 0.83 -2.47
N LEU A 48 -17.50 0.25 -3.65
CA LEU A 48 -16.46 -0.39 -4.44
C LEU A 48 -15.83 0.59 -5.43
N LEU A 49 -14.53 0.43 -5.65
CA LEU A 49 -13.78 1.15 -6.68
C LEU A 49 -13.41 0.17 -7.80
N ARG A 50 -13.74 0.53 -9.04
CA ARG A 50 -13.45 -0.27 -10.23
C ARG A 50 -12.79 0.60 -11.28
N PHE A 51 -11.87 0.02 -12.04
CA PHE A 51 -11.08 0.72 -13.05
C PHE A 51 -11.45 0.16 -14.43
N PRO A 52 -12.06 0.96 -15.32
CA PRO A 52 -12.41 0.49 -16.66
C PRO A 52 -11.14 0.18 -17.46
N THR A 53 -11.00 -1.05 -17.93
CA THR A 53 -9.80 -1.53 -18.64
C THR A 53 -9.56 -0.71 -19.91
N ALA A 54 -10.62 -0.40 -20.67
CA ALA A 54 -10.53 0.42 -21.88
C ALA A 54 -9.97 1.82 -21.62
N GLN A 55 -10.31 2.45 -20.48
CA GLN A 55 -9.79 3.78 -20.14
C GLN A 55 -8.33 3.71 -19.68
N LEU A 56 -7.95 2.67 -18.94
CA LEU A 56 -6.56 2.48 -18.55
C LEU A 56 -5.66 2.21 -19.76
N GLU A 57 -6.12 1.42 -20.73
CA GLU A 57 -5.38 1.19 -21.97
C GLU A 57 -5.23 2.44 -22.82
N ALA A 58 -6.32 3.23 -22.94
CA ALA A 58 -6.26 4.50 -23.64
C ALA A 58 -5.26 5.47 -22.97
N MET A 59 -5.18 5.46 -21.63
CA MET A 59 -4.20 6.24 -20.88
C MET A 59 -2.77 5.72 -21.06
N ALA A 60 -2.57 4.40 -21.08
CA ALA A 60 -1.25 3.77 -21.23
C ALA A 60 -0.74 3.80 -22.69
N GLY A 61 -1.63 3.97 -23.66
CA GLY A 61 -1.30 3.87 -25.09
C GLY A 61 -1.02 2.44 -25.55
N ALA A 62 -1.34 1.43 -24.73
CA ALA A 62 -1.07 0.02 -25.01
C ALA A 62 -2.14 -0.88 -24.38
N PRO A 63 -2.41 -2.07 -24.96
CA PRO A 63 -3.28 -3.07 -24.35
C PRO A 63 -2.76 -3.52 -22.99
N LEU A 64 -3.67 -3.71 -22.03
CA LEU A 64 -3.33 -4.28 -20.74
C LEU A 64 -3.26 -5.79 -20.90
N VAL A 65 -2.04 -6.31 -20.88
CA VAL A 65 -1.78 -7.76 -20.87
C VAL A 65 -1.82 -8.23 -19.42
N GLU A 66 -2.46 -9.38 -19.19
CA GLU A 66 -2.44 -10.03 -17.87
C GLU A 66 -0.99 -10.22 -17.41
N PRO A 67 -0.64 -9.78 -16.18
CA PRO A 67 0.72 -9.89 -15.70
C PRO A 67 1.08 -11.36 -15.49
N ASP A 68 2.30 -11.73 -15.85
CA ASP A 68 2.83 -13.08 -15.60
C ASP A 68 2.80 -13.39 -14.09
N PRO A 69 2.15 -14.47 -13.64
CA PRO A 69 1.97 -14.78 -12.23
C PRO A 69 3.29 -14.86 -11.46
N VAL A 70 4.36 -15.35 -12.10
CA VAL A 70 5.69 -15.45 -11.47
C VAL A 70 6.20 -14.06 -11.08
N VAL A 71 5.96 -13.07 -11.93
CA VAL A 71 6.42 -11.70 -11.73
C VAL A 71 5.63 -10.99 -10.64
N VAL A 72 4.32 -11.21 -10.59
CA VAL A 72 3.46 -10.68 -9.52
C VAL A 72 3.90 -11.21 -8.15
N GLU A 73 4.21 -12.50 -8.07
CA GLU A 73 4.65 -13.13 -6.83
C GLU A 73 6.02 -12.63 -6.37
N LEU A 74 6.98 -12.47 -7.30
CA LEU A 74 8.28 -11.85 -7.01
C LEU A 74 8.13 -10.43 -6.45
N ASP A 75 7.27 -9.60 -7.04
CA ASP A 75 7.04 -8.24 -6.56
C ASP A 75 6.31 -8.21 -5.20
N ALA A 76 5.40 -9.16 -4.95
CA ALA A 76 4.76 -9.32 -3.65
C ALA A 76 5.78 -9.69 -2.55
N VAL A 77 6.69 -10.62 -2.83
CA VAL A 77 7.77 -11.02 -1.90
C VAL A 77 8.71 -9.86 -1.60
N ARG A 78 9.11 -9.09 -2.63
CA ARG A 78 9.96 -7.89 -2.44
C ARG A 78 9.28 -6.88 -1.53
N ARG A 79 8.01 -6.57 -1.82
CA ARG A 79 7.23 -5.61 -1.04
C ARG A 79 7.00 -6.07 0.41
N ALA A 80 6.83 -7.37 0.63
CA ALA A 80 6.76 -7.94 1.98
C ALA A 80 8.06 -7.76 2.77
N LYS A 81 9.23 -7.90 2.11
CA LYS A 81 10.53 -7.62 2.73
C LYS A 81 10.71 -6.14 3.05
N ASP A 82 10.28 -5.24 2.17
CA ASP A 82 10.40 -3.79 2.38
C ASP A 82 9.47 -3.27 3.49
N THR A 83 8.33 -3.95 3.70
CA THR A 83 7.34 -3.56 4.73
C THR A 83 7.62 -4.24 6.09
N ALA A 84 8.56 -5.18 6.15
CA ALA A 84 8.92 -5.82 7.41
C ALA A 84 9.57 -4.76 8.33
N PRO A 85 9.05 -4.56 9.56
CA PRO A 85 9.75 -3.71 10.52
C PRO A 85 11.16 -4.29 10.74
N PRO A 86 12.19 -3.44 10.95
CA PRO A 86 13.52 -3.94 11.29
C PRO A 86 13.39 -4.88 12.48
N PRO A 87 14.15 -5.99 12.54
CA PRO A 87 14.09 -6.89 13.68
C PRO A 87 14.32 -6.06 14.95
N SER A 88 13.29 -5.99 15.80
CA SER A 88 13.33 -5.21 17.04
C SER A 88 14.64 -5.51 17.76
N ALA A 89 15.47 -4.48 17.95
CA ALA A 89 16.65 -4.58 18.77
C ALA A 89 16.29 -5.22 20.13
N PRO A 90 17.13 -6.09 20.70
CA PRO A 90 16.81 -6.79 21.94
C PRO A 90 16.45 -5.77 23.03
N PRO A 91 15.47 -6.08 23.90
CA PRO A 91 15.05 -5.17 24.95
C PRO A 91 16.24 -4.88 25.87
N VAL A 92 16.71 -3.63 25.86
CA VAL A 92 17.69 -3.12 26.84
C VAL A 92 16.96 -3.07 28.17
N THR A 93 17.20 -4.03 29.04
CA THR A 93 16.67 -4.03 30.40
C THR A 93 17.30 -2.87 31.18
N PRO A 94 16.51 -1.92 31.72
CA PRO A 94 17.07 -0.89 32.59
C PRO A 94 17.55 -1.56 33.87
N ARG A 95 18.87 -1.51 34.10
CA ARG A 95 19.50 -1.97 35.33
C ARG A 95 19.02 -1.07 36.47
N ARG A 96 18.10 -1.58 37.30
CA ARG A 96 17.58 -0.89 38.48
C ARG A 96 18.73 -0.63 39.45
N ALA A 97 19.14 0.63 39.56
CA ALA A 97 20.07 1.07 40.60
C ALA A 97 19.34 0.98 41.95
N THR A 98 19.80 0.06 42.81
CA THR A 98 19.50 0.04 44.24
C THR A 98 20.21 1.20 44.91
N GLY A 99 19.47 2.28 45.19
CA GLY A 99 19.90 3.38 46.04
C GLY A 99 18.86 3.60 47.13
N THR A 100 18.89 2.77 48.17
CA THR A 100 18.18 3.03 49.43
C THR A 100 19.15 3.76 50.35
N GLU A 101 19.23 5.08 50.22
CA GLU A 101 19.77 5.95 51.26
C GLU A 101 18.80 7.12 51.42
N GLN A 102 17.99 7.08 52.47
CA GLN A 102 17.47 8.28 53.15
C GLN A 102 16.76 7.84 54.44
N SER A 103 17.57 7.60 55.46
CA SER A 103 17.15 7.58 56.86
C SER A 103 17.92 8.67 57.59
N SER A 104 17.35 9.87 57.70
CA SER A 104 17.77 10.82 58.73
C SER A 104 16.81 12.00 58.91
N LEU A 105 16.45 12.19 60.19
CA LEU A 105 16.09 13.43 60.89
C LEU A 105 14.71 14.08 60.64
N PHE A 106 13.77 13.78 61.55
CA PHE A 106 12.87 14.77 62.12
C PHE A 106 13.25 14.98 63.60
N PRO A 107 13.54 16.20 64.08
CA PRO A 107 13.55 16.51 65.50
C PRO A 107 12.17 17.01 65.98
N ASP A 108 11.94 16.89 67.30
CA ASP A 108 10.76 17.25 68.11
C ASP A 108 10.15 18.64 67.84
#